data_AF-A0A537FV62-F1
#
_entry.id   AF-A0A537FV62-F1
#
_cell.length_a   1.000
_cell.length_b   1.000
_cell.length_c   1.000
_cell.angle_alpha   90.00
_cell.angle_beta   90.00
_cell.angle_gamma   90.00
#
_symmetry.space_group_name_H-M   'P 1'
#
loop_
_entity.id
_entity.type
_entity.pdbx_description
1 polymer ?
#
loop_
_entity_poly.entity_id
_entity_poly.type
_entity_poly.pdbx_seq_one_letter_code
_entity_poly.pdbx_strand_id
1 'polypeptide(L)' 'MRERIELHLNEAPKLHNPILIAGLPDSGRVAKIVLDHLIKNLNAVPLGYLHSDYLPPRVLLKSDGTPELM' A
#
# COMPACT_ATOMS: atom_id res chain seq x y z
N MET A 1 4.51 -8.45 -23.52
CA MET A 1 5.44 -8.65 -22.39
C MET A 1 4.80 -7.93 -21.22
N ARG A 2 4.35 -8.61 -20.15
CA ARG A 2 3.77 -7.90 -18.99
C ARG A 2 4.86 -7.02 -18.37
N GLU A 3 4.53 -5.79 -18.00
CA GLU A 3 5.45 -4.98 -17.22
C GLU A 3 5.66 -5.65 -15.87
N ARG A 4 6.91 -5.74 -15.39
CA ARG A 4 7.23 -6.48 -14.17
C ARG A 4 6.77 -5.76 -12.89
N ILE A 5 6.33 -4.51 -13.02
CA ILE A 5 5.77 -3.67 -11.96
C ILE A 5 4.56 -2.95 -12.56
N GLU A 6 3.38 -3.19 -12.03
CA GLU A 6 2.10 -2.62 -12.46
C GLU A 6 1.58 -1.68 -11.36
N LEU A 7 1.32 -0.41 -11.73
CA LEU A 7 0.77 0.59 -10.83
C LEU A 7 -0.73 0.77 -11.13
N HIS A 8 -1.56 0.49 -10.13
CA HIS A 8 -3.01 0.69 -10.19
C HIS A 8 -3.35 1.93 -9.38
N LEU A 9 -3.46 3.08 -10.04
CA LEU A 9 -3.81 4.35 -9.38
C LEU A 9 -5.31 4.56 -9.40
N ASN A 10 -5.85 5.06 -8.28
CA ASN A 10 -7.17 5.67 -8.24
C ASN A 10 -7.10 7.06 -8.90
N GLU A 11 -8.21 7.81 -8.84
CA GLU A 11 -8.25 9.19 -9.32
C GLU A 11 -7.13 10.02 -8.67
N ALA A 12 -6.23 10.57 -9.48
CA ALA A 12 -5.03 11.24 -8.98
C ALA A 12 -5.42 12.57 -8.28
N PRO A 13 -5.15 12.73 -6.97
CA PRO A 13 -5.50 13.94 -6.25
C PRO A 13 -4.60 15.10 -6.70
N LYS A 14 -5.14 16.32 -6.67
CA LYS A 14 -4.34 17.53 -6.83
C LYS A 14 -3.58 17.79 -5.54
N LEU A 15 -2.29 17.51 -5.54
CA LEU A 15 -1.39 17.73 -4.41
C LEU A 15 -0.61 19.05 -4.60
N HIS A 16 -0.37 19.77 -3.50
CA HIS A 16 0.49 20.95 -3.50
C HIS A 16 1.71 20.69 -2.63
N ASN A 17 2.90 20.61 -3.25
CA ASN A 17 4.18 20.31 -2.60
C ASN A 17 4.12 19.13 -1.60
N PRO A 18 3.70 17.93 -2.04
CA PRO A 18 3.50 16.80 -1.14
C PRO A 18 4.81 16.25 -0.59
N ILE A 19 4.74 15.66 0.60
CA ILE A 19 5.83 14.89 1.21
C ILE A 19 5.49 13.41 1.05
N LEU A 20 6.41 12.64 0.46
CA LEU A 20 6.30 11.19 0.40
C LEU A 20 6.88 10.58 1.68
N ILE A 21 6.04 9.88 2.44
CA ILE A 21 6.46 9.07 3.58
C ILE A 21 6.40 7.61 3.16
N ALA A 22 7.53 6.93 3.15
CA ALA A 22 7.65 5.53 2.76
C ALA A 22 8.09 4.67 3.94
N GLY A 23 7.49 3.48 4.05
CA GLY A 23 7.81 2.51 5.09
C GLY A 23 7.52 1.11 4.57
N LEU A 24 8.56 0.30 4.49
CA LEU A 24 8.48 -1.07 3.99
C LEU A 24 8.43 -2.07 5.15
N PRO A 25 7.83 -3.25 4.95
CA PRO A 25 7.85 -4.31 5.95
C PRO A 25 9.28 -4.74 6.28
N ASP A 26 9.56 -4.92 7.57
CA ASP A 26 10.80 -5.49 8.08
C ASP A 26 10.49 -6.30 9.36
N SER A 27 11.45 -7.07 9.85
CA SER A 27 11.41 -7.88 11.07
C SER A 27 10.81 -7.14 12.29
N GLY A 28 11.19 -5.88 12.49
CA GLY A 28 10.71 -5.06 13.61
C GLY A 28 9.34 -4.43 13.40
N ARG A 29 8.79 -4.43 12.17
CA ARG A 29 7.49 -3.84 11.78
C ARG A 29 7.27 -2.38 12.19
N VAL A 30 8.29 -1.68 12.66
CA VAL A 30 8.20 -0.30 13.19
C VAL A 30 7.59 0.63 12.14
N ALA A 31 8.09 0.58 10.91
CA ALA A 31 7.58 1.40 9.82
C ALA A 31 6.09 1.14 9.53
N LYS A 32 5.66 -0.13 9.52
CA LYS A 32 4.25 -0.49 9.31
C LYS A 32 3.35 0.06 10.42
N ILE A 33 3.77 -0.06 11.67
CA ILE A 33 3.00 0.44 12.83
C ILE A 33 2.87 1.96 12.76
N VAL A 34 3.96 2.67 12.46
CA VAL A 34 3.97 4.13 12.33
C VAL A 34 3.09 4.57 11.15
N LEU A 35 3.21 3.94 9.99
CA LEU A 35 2.39 4.25 8.82
C LEU A 35 0.90 3.98 9.07
N ASP A 36 0.55 2.86 9.68
CA ASP A 36 -0.85 2.55 10.02
C ASP A 36 -1.44 3.59 10.96
N HIS A 37 -0.64 4.06 11.92
CA HIS A 37 -1.03 5.14 12.81
C HIS A 37 -1.23 6.46 12.03
N LEU A 38 -0.31 6.82 11.13
CA LEU A 38 -0.44 8.04 10.32
C LEU A 38 -1.67 7.99 9.40
N ILE A 39 -1.88 6.88 8.70
CA ILE A 39 -3.05 6.68 7.81
C ILE A 39 -4.34 6.89 8.60
N LYS A 40 -4.45 6.29 9.79
CA LYS A 40 -5.63 6.41 10.65
C LYS A 40 -5.84 7.85 11.15
N ASN A 41 -4.80 8.52 11.63
CA ASN A 41 -4.95 9.87 12.22
C ASN A 41 -5.15 10.97 11.17
N LEU A 42 -4.54 10.82 9.99
CA LEU A 42 -4.68 11.77 8.90
C LEU A 42 -5.91 11.49 8.02
N ASN A 43 -6.67 10.42 8.31
CA ASN A 43 -7.75 9.92 7.47
C ASN A 43 -7.31 9.78 6.00
N ALA A 44 -6.11 9.23 5.80
CA ALA A 44 -5.54 9.11 4.47
C ALA A 44 -6.37 8.15 3.62
N VAL A 45 -6.59 8.53 2.36
CA VAL A 45 -7.30 7.71 1.38
C VAL A 45 -6.30 6.98 0.47
N PRO A 46 -6.56 5.72 0.07
CA PRO A 46 -5.68 5.00 -0.83
C PRO A 46 -5.53 5.71 -2.18
N LEU A 47 -4.29 6.07 -2.53
CA LEU A 47 -3.95 6.61 -3.85
C LEU A 47 -3.96 5.53 -4.93
N GLY A 48 -3.64 4.29 -4.56
CA GLY A 48 -3.50 3.17 -5.48
C GLY A 48 -2.70 2.02 -4.89
N TYR A 49 -2.42 1.01 -5.71
CA TYR A 49 -1.72 -0.22 -5.37
C TYR A 49 -0.58 -0.51 -6.36
N LEU A 50 0.47 -1.16 -5.89
CA LEU A 50 1.57 -1.65 -6.72
C LEU A 50 1.52 -3.18 -6.74
N HIS A 51 1.46 -3.75 -7.93
CA HIS A 51 1.56 -5.19 -8.16
C HIS A 51 2.87 -5.50 -8.87
N SER A 52 3.54 -6.59 -8.49
CA SER A 52 4.81 -6.98 -9.13
C SER A 52 5.09 -8.46 -8.94
N ASP A 53 5.59 -9.11 -10.00
CA ASP A 53 6.08 -10.50 -9.97
C ASP A 53 7.31 -10.68 -9.06
N TYR A 54 7.94 -9.59 -8.60
CA TYR A 54 9.05 -9.61 -7.64
C TYR A 54 8.59 -9.71 -6.18
N LEU A 55 7.33 -9.42 -5.88
CA LEU A 55 6.78 -9.53 -4.54
C LEU A 55 6.27 -10.95 -4.27
N PRO A 56 6.34 -11.45 -3.02
CA PRO A 56 5.81 -12.77 -2.69
C PRO A 56 4.32 -12.88 -3.06
N PRO A 57 3.87 -13.97 -3.73
CA PRO A 57 2.49 -14.14 -4.18
C PRO A 57 1.57 -14.50 -3.00
N ARG A 58 1.22 -13.50 -2.19
CA ARG A 58 0.39 -13.64 -0.99
C ARG A 58 -0.79 -12.69 -1.06
N VAL A 59 -1.92 -13.15 -0.55
CA VAL A 59 -3.14 -12.34 -0.37
C VAL A 59 -3.44 -12.24 1.12
N LEU A 60 -4.07 -11.14 1.51
CA LEU A 60 -4.66 -11.03 2.84
C LEU A 60 -6.02 -11.74 2.82
N LEU A 61 -6.29 -12.59 3.80
CA LEU A 61 -7.63 -13.14 3.99
C LEU A 61 -8.38 -12.26 4.98
N LYS A 62 -9.52 -11.73 4.55
CA LYS A 62 -10.44 -10.99 5.41
C LYS A 62 -11.12 -11.92 6.41
N SER A 63 -11.70 -11.33 7.44
CA SER A 63 -12.45 -12.05 8.47
C SER A 63 -13.64 -12.85 7.92
N ASP A 64 -14.18 -12.46 6.77
CA ASP A 64 -15.26 -13.16 6.07
C ASP A 64 -14.76 -14.27 5.12
N GLY A 65 -13.45 -14.53 5.09
CA GLY A 65 -12.82 -15.52 4.22
C GLY A 65 -12.58 -15.05 2.79
N THR A 66 -12.93 -13.80 2.44
CA THR A 66 -12.67 -13.27 1.10
C THR A 66 -11.20 -12.82 0.95
N PRO A 67 -10.57 -13.03 -0.21
CA PRO A 67 -9.22 -12.54 -0.46
C PRO A 67 -9.22 -11.03 -0.69
N GLU A 68 -8.15 -10.39 -0.25
CA GLU A 68 -7.82 -9.00 -0.49
C GLU A 68 -6.36 -8.90 -0.95
N LEU A 69 -6.11 -8.05 -1.94
CA LEU A 69 -4.75 -7.74 -2.35
C LEU A 69 -4.06 -6.96 -1.22
N MET A 70 -2.83 -7.34 -0.88
CA MET A 70 -2.02 -6.65 0.12
C MET A 70 -1.58 -5.26 -0.35
#